data_AF-A0A9D5R212-F1
#
_entry.id   AF-A0A9D5R212-F1
#
_cell.length_a   1.000
_cell.length_b   1.000
_cell.length_c   1.000
_cell.angle_alpha   90.00
_cell.angle_beta   90.00
_cell.angle_gamma   90.00
#
_symmetry.space_group_name_H-M   'P 1'
#
loop_
_entity.id
_entity.type
_entity.pdbx_description
1 polymer ?
#
loop_
_entity_poly.entity_id
_entity_poly.type
_entity_poly.pdbx_seq_one_letter_code
_entity_poly.pdbx_strand_id
1 'polypeptide(L)'
;MIYRLSIIAALFLALNACGSNDIPEPDSEPGSPLCFSASVGDESRAPVASSDFSAAGSAFRVWATMHSVDNGSDVTTVFDGTEVTSDGKGVWSYDGVQYWFPMQTYNFRAIWPASVEGVTFAPAAGEDASLAVKDFDVRSGIDLMAASDRREIAKAGEEAAVALKFRHLLTRVSFRGRSDESLLGRGRRVILLSAAIYGVAVTGTWTGSDGKGAWTTGSPVGSAEVPVYKVEFPDGLELSTEGTDIFTGKDVIMAIPQVVPSEARIVIECRYNVGGAHTFTFEAAFSTADAQTEWKAGSSLRYPFTVASGVFFSTPDVADWVEIPVDSPDFKIE
;
A
#
# COMPACT_ATOMS: atom_id res chain seq x y z
N MET A 1 -9.57 37.33 31.84
CA MET A 1 -9.30 36.08 32.56
C MET A 1 -10.30 35.05 32.04
N ILE A 2 -9.91 34.29 31.02
CA ILE A 2 -10.78 33.33 30.32
C ILE A 2 -10.51 31.96 30.95
N TYR A 3 -11.52 31.38 31.59
CA TYR A 3 -11.45 30.01 32.11
C TYR A 3 -11.51 29.03 30.94
N ARG A 4 -10.46 28.21 30.78
CA ARG A 4 -10.45 27.05 29.89
C ARG A 4 -11.22 25.91 30.57
N LEU A 5 -12.32 25.50 29.96
CA LEU A 5 -13.09 24.34 30.36
C LEU A 5 -12.41 23.09 29.78
N SER A 6 -11.69 22.34 30.62
CA SER A 6 -11.16 21.03 30.24
C SER A 6 -12.28 19.99 30.33
N ILE A 7 -12.73 19.48 29.18
CA ILE A 7 -13.64 18.34 29.11
C ILE A 7 -12.79 17.07 29.17
N ILE A 8 -12.87 16.34 30.28
CA ILE A 8 -12.35 14.97 30.39
C ILE A 8 -13.45 14.04 29.87
N ALA A 9 -13.22 13.41 28.73
CA ALA A 9 -14.08 12.34 28.23
C ALA A 9 -13.70 11.03 28.94
N ALA A 10 -14.60 10.53 29.80
CA ALA A 10 -14.46 9.21 30.40
C ALA A 10 -14.92 8.15 29.38
N LEU A 11 -13.97 7.33 28.90
CA LEU A 11 -14.22 6.22 28.00
C LEU A 11 -14.66 4.99 28.83
N PHE A 12 -15.92 4.56 28.69
CA PHE A 12 -16.40 3.31 29.25
C PHE A 12 -16.14 2.18 28.25
N LEU A 13 -15.19 1.30 28.55
CA LEU A 13 -14.95 0.05 27.80
C LEU A 13 -15.82 -1.06 28.40
N ALA A 14 -16.66 -1.68 27.57
CA ALA A 14 -17.38 -2.89 27.94
C ALA A 14 -16.43 -4.10 27.82
N LEU A 15 -16.10 -4.71 28.95
CA LEU A 15 -15.28 -5.92 29.03
C LEU A 15 -16.18 -7.15 28.82
N ASN A 16 -16.03 -7.85 27.71
CA ASN A 16 -16.45 -9.24 27.58
C ASN A 16 -15.18 -10.11 27.64
N ALA A 17 -14.90 -10.66 28.81
CA ALA A 17 -13.83 -11.62 29.02
C ALA A 17 -14.40 -13.04 28.91
N CYS A 18 -13.93 -13.83 27.93
CA CYS A 18 -13.82 -15.28 28.11
C CYS A 18 -12.92 -15.90 27.02
N GLY A 19 -11.79 -16.49 27.43
CA GLY A 19 -10.91 -17.30 26.59
C GLY A 19 -9.45 -17.15 27.00
N SER A 20 -8.98 -17.98 27.95
CA SER A 20 -7.58 -18.01 28.37
C SER A 20 -6.71 -18.68 27.32
N ASN A 21 -5.84 -17.92 26.67
CA ASN A 21 -4.60 -18.46 26.14
C ASN A 21 -3.53 -18.15 27.20
N ASP A 22 -3.05 -19.17 27.90
CA ASP A 22 -2.02 -19.03 28.94
C ASP A 22 -0.69 -18.63 28.29
N ILE A 23 -0.49 -17.32 28.11
CA ILE A 23 0.81 -16.74 27.80
C ILE A 23 1.62 -16.76 29.11
N PRO A 24 2.86 -17.27 29.14
CA PRO A 24 3.70 -17.19 30.33
C PRO A 24 3.83 -15.74 30.79
N GLU A 25 3.23 -15.41 31.93
CA GLU A 25 3.28 -14.07 32.50
C GLU A 25 4.63 -13.83 33.18
N PRO A 26 5.23 -12.64 33.03
CA PRO A 26 6.39 -12.24 33.82
C PRO A 26 6.07 -12.25 35.32
N ASP A 27 7.10 -12.43 36.17
CA ASP A 27 6.97 -12.39 37.64
C ASP A 27 6.56 -11.01 38.22
N SER A 28 6.30 -10.02 37.37
CA SER A 28 5.89 -8.66 37.73
C SER A 28 4.37 -8.48 37.60
N GLU A 29 3.79 -7.65 38.48
CA GLU A 29 2.36 -7.30 38.39
C GLU A 29 2.06 -6.63 37.04
N PRO A 30 0.95 -6.99 36.36
CA PRO A 30 0.57 -6.39 35.09
C PRO A 30 0.21 -4.91 35.24
N GLY A 31 0.57 -4.13 34.23
CA GLY A 31 0.19 -2.74 34.05
C GLY A 31 -1.18 -2.58 33.37
N SER A 32 -1.35 -1.49 32.62
CA SER A 32 -2.60 -1.20 31.90
C SER A 32 -2.84 -2.19 30.74
N PRO A 33 -4.10 -2.39 30.30
CA PRO A 33 -4.38 -3.13 29.06
C PRO A 33 -3.66 -2.55 27.84
N LEU A 34 -3.21 -3.43 26.96
CA LEU A 34 -2.69 -3.09 25.64
C LEU A 34 -3.82 -2.60 24.75
N CYS A 35 -3.67 -1.39 24.19
CA CYS A 35 -4.60 -0.78 23.25
C CYS A 35 -3.87 -0.38 21.97
N PHE A 36 -4.57 -0.34 20.85
CA PHE A 36 -4.01 0.09 19.57
C PHE A 36 -4.55 1.46 19.14
N SER A 37 -3.67 2.26 18.56
CA SER A 37 -4.04 3.34 17.65
C SER A 37 -3.40 3.06 16.30
N ALA A 38 -4.17 3.16 15.22
CA ALA A 38 -3.68 2.87 13.88
C ALA A 38 -4.04 3.98 12.91
N SER A 39 -3.12 4.24 11.97
CA SER A 39 -3.24 5.31 10.98
C SER A 39 -2.42 4.99 9.74
N VAL A 40 -2.71 5.61 8.59
CA VAL A 40 -1.98 5.42 7.33
C VAL A 40 -1.13 6.65 7.03
N GLY A 41 0.14 6.46 6.68
CA GLY A 41 1.00 7.54 6.17
C GLY A 41 2.49 7.33 6.40
N ASP A 42 3.29 8.08 5.63
CA ASP A 42 4.75 8.16 5.78
C ASP A 42 5.20 9.18 6.83
N GLU A 43 6.44 9.03 7.31
CA GLU A 43 6.99 9.77 8.46
C GLU A 43 6.95 11.31 8.34
N SER A 44 6.77 11.84 7.13
CA SER A 44 6.84 13.27 6.81
C SER A 44 5.50 14.01 6.86
N ARG A 45 4.36 13.32 7.03
CA ARG A 45 3.02 13.95 6.94
C ARG A 45 2.04 13.46 8.01
N ALA A 46 1.03 14.30 8.27
CA ALA A 46 -0.09 13.90 9.11
C ALA A 46 -0.81 12.70 8.46
N PRO A 47 -1.18 11.67 9.23
CA PRO A 47 -1.87 10.51 8.68
C PRO A 47 -3.14 10.92 7.92
N VAL A 48 -3.36 10.33 6.76
CA VAL A 48 -4.64 10.46 6.04
C VAL A 48 -5.51 9.29 6.46
N ALA A 49 -6.79 9.55 6.71
CA ALA A 49 -7.73 8.49 7.00
C ALA A 49 -8.22 7.92 5.68
N SER A 50 -7.75 6.72 5.28
CA SER A 50 -8.42 5.99 4.20
C SER A 50 -9.80 5.64 4.72
N SER A 51 -10.82 5.98 3.94
CA SER A 51 -12.20 5.62 4.26
C SER A 51 -12.32 4.11 4.49
N ASP A 52 -11.53 3.32 3.77
CA ASP A 52 -11.58 1.86 3.80
C ASP A 52 -10.75 1.32 4.97
N PHE A 53 -9.55 1.86 5.20
CA PHE A 53 -8.72 1.46 6.34
C PHE A 53 -9.41 1.73 7.67
N SER A 54 -10.05 2.90 7.79
CA SER A 54 -10.72 3.32 9.03
C SER A 54 -12.18 2.89 9.13
N ALA A 55 -12.77 2.30 8.07
CA ALA A 55 -14.17 1.87 8.06
C ALA A 55 -14.52 0.93 9.22
N ALA A 56 -15.78 0.98 9.68
CA ALA A 56 -16.29 0.00 10.64
C ALA A 56 -16.19 -1.41 10.06
N GLY A 57 -15.57 -2.33 10.80
CA GLY A 57 -15.31 -3.70 10.36
C GLY A 57 -14.03 -3.87 9.54
N SER A 58 -13.31 -2.80 9.21
CA SER A 58 -11.94 -2.92 8.69
C SER A 58 -11.05 -3.49 9.78
N ALA A 59 -10.16 -4.42 9.42
CA ALA A 59 -9.31 -5.12 10.37
C ALA A 59 -7.90 -5.32 9.84
N PHE A 60 -6.93 -5.35 10.75
CA PHE A 60 -5.55 -5.79 10.49
C PHE A 60 -5.19 -6.96 11.42
N ARG A 61 -4.15 -7.72 11.08
CA ARG A 61 -3.59 -8.75 11.97
C ARG A 61 -2.31 -8.24 12.61
N VAL A 62 -2.12 -8.52 13.90
CA VAL A 62 -0.93 -8.14 14.68
C VAL A 62 -0.20 -9.37 15.22
N TRP A 63 1.11 -9.32 15.12
CA TRP A 63 2.04 -10.22 15.79
C TRP A 63 2.88 -9.40 16.75
N ALA A 64 3.22 -9.99 17.89
CA ALA A 64 4.13 -9.34 18.80
C ALA A 64 4.89 -10.33 19.65
N THR A 65 6.10 -9.93 20.02
CA THR A 65 6.92 -10.61 21.01
C THR A 65 7.31 -9.65 22.11
N MET A 66 7.52 -10.17 23.33
CA MET A 66 8.19 -9.47 24.41
C MET A 66 9.46 -10.21 24.86
N HIS A 67 10.40 -9.47 25.43
CA HIS A 67 11.56 -10.02 26.14
C HIS A 67 11.98 -9.06 27.25
N SER A 68 12.66 -9.59 28.27
CA SER A 68 13.15 -8.79 29.38
C SER A 68 14.15 -7.74 28.89
N VAL A 69 14.07 -6.52 29.45
CA VAL A 69 15.05 -5.45 29.17
C VAL A 69 16.48 -5.89 29.55
N ASP A 70 16.62 -6.76 30.56
CA ASP A 70 17.91 -7.24 31.04
C ASP A 70 18.43 -8.45 30.23
N ASN A 71 17.54 -9.17 29.52
CA ASN A 71 17.89 -10.33 28.72
C ASN A 71 17.05 -10.43 27.44
N GLY A 72 17.67 -10.11 26.30
CA GLY A 72 17.07 -10.23 24.98
C GLY A 72 17.06 -11.65 24.38
N SER A 73 17.43 -12.70 25.10
CA SER A 73 17.43 -14.06 24.53
C SER A 73 16.12 -14.83 24.73
N ASP A 74 15.35 -14.49 25.78
CA ASP A 74 14.09 -15.17 26.11
C ASP A 74 12.90 -14.40 25.50
N VAL A 75 12.49 -14.83 24.31
CA VAL A 75 11.40 -14.20 23.53
C VAL A 75 10.10 -14.92 23.81
N THR A 76 9.08 -14.18 24.26
CA THR A 76 7.72 -14.68 24.48
C THR A 76 6.77 -14.07 23.46
N THR A 77 5.94 -14.88 22.82
CA THR A 77 4.89 -14.39 21.90
C THR A 77 3.72 -13.81 22.69
N VAL A 78 3.32 -12.58 22.33
CA VAL A 78 2.20 -11.84 22.93
C VAL A 78 0.98 -11.86 22.02
N PHE A 79 1.21 -11.70 20.72
CA PHE A 79 0.19 -11.79 19.68
C PHE A 79 0.69 -12.70 18.56
N ASP A 80 -0.18 -13.58 18.06
CA ASP A 80 0.11 -14.47 16.93
C ASP A 80 -0.94 -14.32 15.84
N GLY A 81 -0.83 -13.21 15.09
CA GLY A 81 -1.73 -12.88 14.01
C GLY A 81 -3.15 -12.59 14.48
N THR A 82 -3.28 -12.00 15.67
CA THR A 82 -4.55 -11.59 16.28
C THR A 82 -5.19 -10.50 15.43
N GLU A 83 -6.47 -10.65 15.16
CA GLU A 83 -7.23 -9.65 14.41
C GLU A 83 -7.59 -8.46 15.31
N VAL A 84 -7.39 -7.24 14.80
CA VAL A 84 -7.75 -5.99 15.44
C VAL A 84 -8.68 -5.23 14.51
N THR A 85 -9.89 -4.92 14.99
CA THR A 85 -10.99 -4.39 14.16
C THR A 85 -11.34 -2.95 14.54
N SER A 86 -11.59 -2.11 13.53
CA SER A 86 -12.05 -0.73 13.67
C SER A 86 -13.56 -0.67 13.88
N ASP A 87 -14.00 0.21 14.78
CA ASP A 87 -15.42 0.55 14.96
C ASP A 87 -15.91 1.66 14.01
N GLY A 88 -15.05 2.19 13.15
CA GLY A 88 -15.35 3.31 12.26
C GLY A 88 -15.26 4.69 12.91
N LYS A 89 -14.90 4.78 14.19
CA LYS A 89 -14.85 6.01 14.99
C LYS A 89 -13.48 6.22 15.64
N GLY A 90 -12.47 5.49 15.16
CA GLY A 90 -11.09 5.58 15.62
C GLY A 90 -10.76 4.66 16.79
N VAL A 91 -11.65 3.74 17.17
CA VAL A 91 -11.37 2.72 18.18
C VAL A 91 -11.03 1.40 17.51
N TRP A 92 -9.92 0.81 17.94
CA TRP A 92 -9.41 -0.48 17.50
C TRP A 92 -9.50 -1.49 18.63
N SER A 93 -10.22 -2.60 18.41
CA SER A 93 -10.50 -3.61 19.44
C SER A 93 -10.07 -5.00 18.99
N TYR A 94 -9.76 -5.88 19.94
CA TYR A 94 -9.35 -7.26 19.72
C TYR A 94 -9.81 -8.15 20.87
N ASP A 95 -9.89 -9.46 20.63
CA ASP A 95 -10.25 -10.45 21.65
C ASP A 95 -9.01 -10.93 22.43
N GLY A 96 -9.22 -11.30 23.70
CA GLY A 96 -8.14 -11.80 24.57
C GLY A 96 -7.20 -10.69 25.03
N VAL A 97 -7.70 -9.82 25.91
CA VAL A 97 -6.98 -8.64 26.44
C VAL A 97 -5.58 -9.02 26.89
N GLN A 98 -4.60 -8.29 26.36
CA GLN A 98 -3.20 -8.38 26.77
C GLN A 98 -2.86 -7.18 27.67
N TYR A 99 -1.83 -7.33 28.50
CA TYR A 99 -1.39 -6.30 29.42
C TYR A 99 0.07 -5.93 29.19
N TRP A 100 0.40 -4.68 29.51
CA TRP A 100 1.79 -4.29 29.62
C TRP A 100 2.41 -4.89 30.87
N PHE A 101 3.68 -5.25 30.80
CA PHE A 101 4.47 -5.66 31.95
C PHE A 101 5.72 -4.78 32.03
N PRO A 102 6.10 -4.30 33.23
CA PRO A 102 7.32 -3.53 33.40
C PRO A 102 8.56 -4.41 33.19
N MET A 103 9.69 -3.77 32.87
CA MET A 103 10.96 -4.41 32.53
C MET A 103 10.89 -5.30 31.29
N GLN A 104 10.00 -4.97 30.34
CA GLN A 104 9.84 -5.70 29.08
C GLN A 104 9.98 -4.78 27.86
N THR A 105 10.58 -5.31 26.80
CA THR A 105 10.58 -4.72 25.46
C THR A 105 9.63 -5.51 24.57
N TYR A 106 8.69 -4.81 23.93
CA TYR A 106 7.71 -5.35 23.00
C TYR A 106 8.06 -4.94 21.56
N ASN A 107 7.91 -5.89 20.64
CA ASN A 107 8.08 -5.68 19.21
C ASN A 107 6.79 -6.08 18.50
N PHE A 108 6.09 -5.11 17.91
CA PHE A 108 4.84 -5.32 17.18
C PHE A 108 5.08 -5.30 15.67
N ARG A 109 4.37 -6.15 14.94
CA ARG A 109 4.28 -6.18 13.49
C ARG A 109 2.83 -6.34 13.08
N ALA A 110 2.38 -5.60 12.08
CA ALA A 110 1.00 -5.68 11.62
C ALA A 110 0.90 -5.67 10.10
N ILE A 111 -0.12 -6.35 9.58
CA ILE A 111 -0.49 -6.40 8.15
C ILE A 111 -1.97 -6.07 8.01
N TRP A 112 -2.27 -5.18 7.07
CA TRP A 112 -3.63 -4.87 6.64
C TRP A 112 -3.78 -5.20 5.14
N PRO A 113 -4.96 -5.72 4.72
CA PRO A 113 -6.09 -6.12 5.56
C PRO A 113 -5.88 -7.46 6.29
N ALA A 114 -6.72 -7.76 7.28
CA ALA A 114 -6.67 -9.01 8.03
C ALA A 114 -6.89 -10.26 7.16
N SER A 115 -7.55 -10.10 6.01
CA SER A 115 -7.82 -11.16 5.04
C SER A 115 -6.60 -11.56 4.20
N VAL A 116 -5.44 -10.91 4.37
CA VAL A 116 -4.22 -11.28 3.64
C VAL A 116 -3.79 -12.69 4.03
N GLU A 117 -3.68 -13.56 3.04
CA GLU A 117 -3.20 -14.93 3.18
C GLU A 117 -1.66 -15.00 3.06
N GLY A 118 -1.09 -16.17 3.38
CA GLY A 118 0.35 -16.41 3.20
C GLY A 118 1.28 -15.63 4.15
N VAL A 119 0.73 -15.03 5.21
CA VAL A 119 1.52 -14.30 6.21
C VAL A 119 2.24 -15.27 7.15
N THR A 120 3.54 -15.08 7.30
CA THR A 120 4.37 -15.80 8.28
C THR A 120 5.11 -14.82 9.17
N PHE A 121 5.23 -15.16 10.46
CA PHE A 121 5.97 -14.39 11.44
C PHE A 121 7.21 -15.16 11.92
N ALA A 122 8.36 -14.49 11.89
CA ALA A 122 9.59 -14.98 12.50
C ALA A 122 9.80 -14.20 13.81
N PRO A 123 9.48 -14.80 14.99
CA PRO A 123 9.70 -14.15 16.26
C PRO A 123 11.19 -14.02 16.55
N ALA A 124 11.61 -12.86 17.04
CA ALA A 124 12.96 -12.61 17.51
C ALA A 124 12.95 -11.47 18.54
N ALA A 125 14.04 -11.32 19.27
CA ALA A 125 14.24 -10.15 20.11
C ALA A 125 14.66 -8.93 19.29
N GLY A 126 14.51 -7.75 19.87
CA GLY A 126 14.90 -6.50 19.23
C GLY A 126 14.27 -6.29 17.84
N GLU A 127 15.04 -5.72 16.91
CA GLU A 127 14.55 -5.30 15.60
C GLU A 127 14.46 -6.45 14.58
N ASP A 128 14.92 -7.65 14.95
CA ASP A 128 15.04 -8.80 14.04
C ASP A 128 13.70 -9.53 13.79
N ALA A 129 12.68 -9.27 14.62
CA ALA A 129 11.35 -9.85 14.41
C ALA A 129 10.80 -9.38 13.06
N SER A 130 10.32 -10.31 12.23
CA SER A 130 9.92 -9.98 10.86
C SER A 130 8.65 -10.71 10.42
N LEU A 131 7.94 -10.06 9.49
CA LEU A 131 6.82 -10.66 8.76
C LEU A 131 7.24 -10.92 7.32
N ALA A 132 6.65 -11.95 6.74
CA ALA A 132 6.66 -12.14 5.30
C ALA A 132 5.26 -12.44 4.79
N VAL A 133 4.95 -11.98 3.58
CA VAL A 133 3.74 -12.32 2.83
C VAL A 133 4.20 -13.05 1.58
N LYS A 134 3.98 -14.37 1.52
CA LYS A 134 4.46 -15.21 0.42
C LYS A 134 3.44 -15.28 -0.70
N ASP A 135 3.95 -15.35 -1.94
CA ASP A 135 3.17 -15.57 -3.15
C ASP A 135 1.97 -14.60 -3.31
N PHE A 136 2.12 -13.36 -2.82
CA PHE A 136 1.08 -12.35 -2.92
C PHE A 136 0.85 -11.99 -4.39
N ASP A 137 -0.41 -12.00 -4.83
CA ASP A 137 -0.83 -11.63 -6.17
C ASP A 137 -1.56 -10.29 -6.15
N VAL A 138 -0.98 -9.27 -6.78
CA VAL A 138 -1.52 -7.91 -6.78
C VAL A 138 -2.86 -7.81 -7.52
N ARG A 139 -3.19 -8.78 -8.38
CA ARG A 139 -4.48 -8.85 -9.08
C ARG A 139 -5.66 -9.17 -8.17
N SER A 140 -5.40 -9.57 -6.92
CA SER A 140 -6.43 -9.66 -5.87
C SER A 140 -7.11 -8.31 -5.59
N GLY A 141 -6.50 -7.20 -6.00
CA GLY A 141 -7.03 -5.86 -5.76
C GLY A 141 -6.86 -5.39 -4.31
N ILE A 142 -6.05 -6.09 -3.52
CA ILE A 142 -5.75 -5.72 -2.14
C ILE A 142 -4.65 -4.66 -2.12
N ASP A 143 -4.91 -3.55 -1.43
CA ASP A 143 -3.87 -2.58 -1.05
C ASP A 143 -3.14 -3.10 0.20
N LEU A 144 -2.00 -3.75 -0.02
CA LEU A 144 -1.25 -4.37 1.06
C LEU A 144 -0.48 -3.31 1.86
N MET A 145 -0.71 -3.24 3.17
CA MET A 145 -0.01 -2.32 4.06
C MET A 145 0.61 -3.04 5.25
N ALA A 146 1.75 -2.53 5.74
CA ALA A 146 2.38 -3.01 6.96
C ALA A 146 2.72 -1.87 7.93
N ALA A 147 2.79 -2.22 9.22
CA ALA A 147 3.23 -1.34 10.28
C ALA A 147 4.10 -2.11 11.29
N SER A 148 4.91 -1.36 12.03
CA SER A 148 5.60 -1.88 13.22
C SER A 148 5.60 -0.83 14.32
N ASP A 149 5.76 -1.28 15.56
CA ASP A 149 6.04 -0.43 16.71
C ASP A 149 6.98 -1.19 17.65
N ARG A 150 7.87 -0.48 18.35
CA ARG A 150 8.75 -1.04 19.37
C ARG A 150 8.63 -0.21 20.63
N ARG A 151 8.41 -0.88 21.75
CA ARG A 151 8.22 -0.21 23.05
C ARG A 151 8.99 -0.90 24.14
N GLU A 152 9.75 -0.12 24.88
CA GLU A 152 10.37 -0.54 26.12
C GLU A 152 9.57 0.04 27.27
N ILE A 153 9.08 -0.82 28.16
CA ILE A 153 8.35 -0.41 29.37
C ILE A 153 9.31 -0.61 30.55
N ALA A 154 10.05 0.43 30.92
CA ALA A 154 11.06 0.31 31.97
C ALA A 154 10.44 0.24 33.37
N LYS A 155 9.25 0.83 33.56
CA LYS A 155 8.50 0.79 34.82
C LYS A 155 7.00 0.92 34.58
N ALA A 156 6.22 0.53 35.60
CA ALA A 156 4.77 0.71 35.59
C ALA A 156 4.39 2.20 35.47
N GLY A 157 3.34 2.48 34.70
CA GLY A 157 2.84 3.84 34.44
C GLY A 157 3.42 4.52 33.20
N GLU A 158 4.34 3.88 32.47
CA GLU A 158 4.86 4.36 31.18
C GLU A 158 4.07 3.85 29.97
N GLU A 159 2.99 3.11 30.22
CA GLU A 159 2.18 2.48 29.19
C GLU A 159 1.44 3.51 28.33
N ALA A 160 1.45 3.31 27.02
CA ALA A 160 0.63 4.05 26.06
C ALA A 160 0.08 3.11 24.99
N ALA A 161 -0.94 3.54 24.25
CA ALA A 161 -1.48 2.76 23.13
C ALA A 161 -0.41 2.52 22.05
N VAL A 162 -0.29 1.28 21.58
CA VAL A 162 0.60 0.87 20.47
C VAL A 162 0.20 1.63 19.21
N ALA A 163 1.13 2.39 18.65
CA ALA A 163 0.86 3.37 17.60
C ALA A 163 1.36 2.83 16.26
N LEU A 164 0.47 2.12 15.56
CA LEU A 164 0.78 1.50 14.28
C LEU A 164 0.57 2.49 13.14
N LYS A 165 1.66 2.82 12.44
CA LYS A 165 1.64 3.64 11.23
C LYS A 165 1.79 2.73 10.01
N PHE A 166 0.68 2.48 9.34
CA PHE A 166 0.63 1.64 8.15
C PHE A 166 1.19 2.37 6.94
N ARG A 167 1.98 1.64 6.16
CA ARG A 167 2.62 2.09 4.92
C ARG A 167 2.18 1.20 3.78
N HIS A 168 1.91 1.79 2.62
CA HIS A 168 1.63 1.06 1.38
C HIS A 168 2.85 0.26 0.96
N LEU A 169 2.70 -1.06 0.82
CA LEU A 169 3.75 -1.95 0.36
C LEU A 169 3.76 -2.10 -1.15
N LEU A 170 2.72 -1.62 -1.84
CA LEU A 170 2.61 -1.68 -3.30
C LEU A 170 3.02 -0.36 -3.94
N THR A 171 3.05 -0.34 -5.27
CA THR A 171 3.15 0.89 -6.07
C THR A 171 1.84 1.14 -6.82
N ARG A 172 1.47 2.40 -7.03
CA ARG A 172 0.43 2.78 -7.99
C ARG A 172 1.08 3.20 -9.29
N VAL A 173 0.56 2.71 -10.41
CA VAL A 173 1.06 3.05 -11.75
C VAL A 173 -0.10 3.63 -12.57
N SER A 174 0.11 4.78 -13.18
CA SER A 174 -0.84 5.40 -14.10
C SER A 174 -0.15 5.85 -15.38
N PHE A 175 -0.97 6.13 -16.39
CA PHE A 175 -0.49 6.53 -17.71
C PHE A 175 -1.28 7.74 -18.18
N ARG A 176 -0.59 8.76 -18.66
CA ARG A 176 -1.20 9.99 -19.17
C ARG A 176 -0.84 10.21 -20.62
N GLY A 177 -1.79 9.94 -21.50
CA GLY A 177 -1.60 9.99 -22.95
C GLY A 177 -2.00 11.33 -23.53
N ARG A 178 -1.22 11.88 -24.46
CA ARG A 178 -1.60 13.08 -25.23
C ARG A 178 -1.45 12.88 -26.74
N SER A 179 -2.25 13.63 -27.49
CA SER A 179 -2.09 13.76 -28.95
C SER A 179 -1.02 14.80 -29.28
N ASP A 180 -0.11 14.49 -30.21
CA ASP A 180 0.85 15.48 -30.73
C ASP A 180 0.30 16.22 -31.95
N GLU A 181 -0.27 17.40 -31.75
CA GLU A 181 -0.73 18.23 -32.89
C GLU A 181 0.40 18.73 -33.78
N SER A 182 1.64 18.84 -33.27
CA SER A 182 2.77 19.31 -34.07
C SER A 182 3.15 18.28 -35.14
N LEU A 183 2.98 16.99 -34.83
CA LEU A 183 3.25 15.87 -35.74
C LEU A 183 2.01 15.44 -36.52
N LEU A 184 0.84 15.41 -35.88
CA LEU A 184 -0.40 14.97 -36.52
C LEU A 184 -1.01 16.07 -37.40
N GLY A 185 -0.79 17.33 -37.07
CA GLY A 185 -1.43 18.49 -37.67
C GLY A 185 -2.57 19.04 -36.82
N ARG A 186 -2.80 20.35 -36.92
CA ARG A 186 -3.78 21.08 -36.12
C ARG A 186 -5.19 20.46 -36.20
N GLY A 187 -5.84 20.26 -35.06
CA GLY A 187 -7.18 19.69 -34.98
C GLY A 187 -7.24 18.17 -35.13
N ARG A 188 -6.11 17.48 -35.33
CA ARG A 188 -6.05 16.01 -35.32
C ARG A 188 -5.82 15.49 -33.91
N ARG A 189 -6.57 14.45 -33.55
CA ARG A 189 -6.56 13.81 -32.24
C ARG A 189 -6.46 12.30 -32.40
N VAL A 190 -5.88 11.67 -31.39
CA VAL A 190 -5.87 10.22 -31.21
C VAL A 190 -7.09 9.84 -30.39
N ILE A 191 -7.83 8.84 -30.88
CA ILE A 191 -8.92 8.19 -30.17
C ILE A 191 -8.43 6.79 -29.78
N LEU A 192 -8.17 6.57 -28.49
CA LEU A 192 -7.83 5.26 -27.95
C LEU A 192 -9.05 4.34 -27.96
N LEU A 193 -8.82 3.09 -28.31
CA LEU A 193 -9.79 2.00 -28.28
C LEU A 193 -9.44 1.00 -27.19
N SER A 194 -8.15 0.76 -26.96
CA SER A 194 -7.69 -0.03 -25.83
C SER A 194 -6.24 0.31 -25.46
N ALA A 195 -5.87 0.00 -24.22
CA ALA A 195 -4.49 0.01 -23.76
C ALA A 195 -4.24 -1.25 -22.93
N ALA A 196 -3.10 -1.88 -23.14
CA ALA A 196 -2.76 -3.16 -22.53
C ALA A 196 -1.29 -3.20 -22.11
N ILE A 197 -1.00 -3.73 -20.92
CA ILE A 197 0.34 -3.83 -20.34
C ILE A 197 0.79 -5.28 -20.30
N TYR A 198 2.05 -5.52 -20.62
CA TYR A 198 2.67 -6.84 -20.66
C TYR A 198 4.04 -6.80 -19.98
N GLY A 199 4.58 -7.96 -19.62
CA GLY A 199 5.99 -8.11 -19.25
C GLY A 199 6.33 -7.57 -17.87
N VAL A 200 5.39 -7.60 -16.92
CA VAL A 200 5.64 -7.18 -15.53
C VAL A 200 5.27 -8.30 -14.56
N ALA A 201 5.93 -8.34 -13.40
CA ALA A 201 5.59 -9.29 -12.35
C ALA A 201 4.31 -8.85 -11.62
N VAL A 202 3.40 -9.80 -11.42
CA VAL A 202 2.16 -9.61 -10.63
C VAL A 202 2.17 -10.34 -9.30
N THR A 203 3.12 -11.26 -9.12
CA THR A 203 3.33 -11.98 -7.86
C THR A 203 4.65 -11.60 -7.23
N GLY A 204 4.73 -11.75 -5.91
CA GLY A 204 5.97 -11.57 -5.18
C GLY A 204 5.89 -12.04 -3.73
N THR A 205 7.04 -12.08 -3.08
CA THR A 205 7.14 -12.25 -1.63
C THR A 205 7.63 -10.96 -1.01
N TRP A 206 6.88 -10.40 -0.08
CA TRP A 206 7.32 -9.30 0.76
C TRP A 206 7.93 -9.83 2.05
N THR A 207 8.98 -9.20 2.58
CA THR A 207 9.54 -9.49 3.91
C THR A 207 10.02 -8.20 4.56
N GLY A 208 9.69 -7.99 5.85
CA GLY A 208 10.10 -6.79 6.57
C GLY A 208 9.99 -6.86 8.08
N SER A 209 10.79 -6.04 8.76
CA SER A 209 10.80 -5.87 10.22
C SER A 209 10.36 -4.47 10.68
N ASP A 210 10.29 -3.49 9.78
CA ASP A 210 10.08 -2.07 10.11
C ASP A 210 8.83 -1.47 9.42
N GLY A 211 7.97 -2.31 8.88
CA GLY A 211 6.82 -1.91 8.07
C GLY A 211 7.18 -1.37 6.68
N LYS A 212 8.45 -1.33 6.27
CA LYS A 212 8.88 -1.02 4.89
C LYS A 212 9.18 -2.32 4.14
N GLY A 213 10.10 -3.10 4.69
CA GLY A 213 10.54 -4.37 4.11
C GLY A 213 11.05 -4.26 2.67
N ALA A 214 11.11 -5.40 1.99
CA ALA A 214 11.51 -5.51 0.60
C ALA A 214 10.70 -6.58 -0.13
N TRP A 215 10.56 -6.40 -1.44
CA TRP A 215 9.92 -7.37 -2.33
C TRP A 215 10.96 -8.21 -3.08
N THR A 216 10.70 -9.50 -3.16
CA THR A 216 11.28 -10.39 -4.18
C THR A 216 10.18 -10.73 -5.17
N THR A 217 10.35 -10.31 -6.42
CA THR A 217 9.32 -10.47 -7.46
C THR A 217 9.32 -11.88 -8.02
N GLY A 218 8.14 -12.35 -8.41
CA GLY A 218 8.00 -13.50 -9.30
C GLY A 218 8.48 -13.17 -10.73
N SER A 219 8.31 -14.14 -11.64
CA SER A 219 8.61 -13.92 -13.05
C SER A 219 7.60 -12.96 -13.69
N PRO A 220 8.04 -12.11 -14.63
CA PRO A 220 7.14 -11.29 -15.43
C PRO A 220 6.14 -12.13 -16.22
N VAL A 221 4.92 -11.62 -16.37
CA VAL A 221 3.82 -12.32 -17.07
C VAL A 221 3.23 -11.45 -18.19
N GLY A 222 2.34 -12.06 -18.97
CA GLY A 222 1.66 -11.44 -20.10
C GLY A 222 2.18 -11.98 -21.43
N SER A 223 1.32 -12.70 -22.17
CA SER A 223 1.58 -13.13 -23.56
C SER A 223 0.91 -12.18 -24.53
N ALA A 224 1.16 -12.30 -25.84
CA ALA A 224 0.50 -11.44 -26.83
C ALA A 224 -1.05 -11.50 -26.76
N GLU A 225 -1.59 -12.62 -26.29
CA GLU A 225 -3.03 -12.89 -26.18
C GLU A 225 -3.62 -12.51 -24.82
N VAL A 226 -2.80 -12.49 -23.77
CA VAL A 226 -3.26 -12.28 -22.39
C VAL A 226 -2.42 -11.18 -21.75
N PRO A 227 -2.88 -9.91 -21.78
CA PRO A 227 -2.22 -8.83 -21.06
C PRO A 227 -2.30 -9.00 -19.55
N VAL A 228 -1.37 -8.34 -18.86
CA VAL A 228 -1.39 -8.21 -17.40
C VAL A 228 -2.53 -7.30 -16.97
N TYR A 229 -2.59 -6.11 -17.58
CA TYR A 229 -3.64 -5.11 -17.36
C TYR A 229 -4.20 -4.70 -18.71
N LYS A 230 -5.51 -4.52 -18.80
CA LYS A 230 -6.17 -4.04 -20.01
C LYS A 230 -7.32 -3.11 -19.65
N VAL A 231 -7.40 -1.99 -20.35
CA VAL A 231 -8.58 -1.12 -20.37
C VAL A 231 -9.07 -0.99 -21.80
N GLU A 232 -10.39 -0.97 -21.97
CA GLU A 232 -11.06 -0.84 -23.26
C GLU A 232 -11.97 0.38 -23.26
N PHE A 233 -12.03 1.05 -24.39
CA PHE A 233 -12.85 2.23 -24.64
C PHE A 233 -13.72 1.96 -25.88
N PRO A 234 -14.85 1.25 -25.74
CA PRO A 234 -15.68 0.85 -26.88
C PRO A 234 -16.17 2.04 -27.71
N ASP A 235 -16.49 3.15 -27.05
CA ASP A 235 -16.92 4.40 -27.69
C ASP A 235 -15.74 5.29 -28.13
N GLY A 236 -14.53 4.88 -27.79
CA GLY A 236 -13.30 5.64 -27.99
C GLY A 236 -13.04 6.69 -26.92
N LEU A 237 -11.79 6.80 -26.48
CA LEU A 237 -11.32 7.86 -25.59
C LEU A 237 -10.42 8.82 -26.38
N GLU A 238 -10.88 10.07 -26.56
CA GLU A 238 -10.06 11.10 -27.22
C GLU A 238 -8.94 11.60 -26.28
N LEU A 239 -7.70 11.53 -26.74
CA LEU A 239 -6.54 12.06 -26.02
C LEU A 239 -6.41 13.56 -26.26
N SER A 240 -6.45 14.35 -25.19
CA SER A 240 -6.25 15.79 -25.26
C SER A 240 -4.78 16.15 -25.60
N THR A 241 -4.50 17.42 -25.88
CA THR A 241 -3.11 17.91 -26.03
C THR A 241 -2.42 18.11 -24.69
N GLU A 242 -3.20 18.32 -23.62
CA GLU A 242 -2.72 18.50 -22.23
C GLU A 242 -2.56 17.17 -21.48
N GLY A 243 -2.92 16.06 -22.13
CA GLY A 243 -2.93 14.73 -21.56
C GLY A 243 -4.30 14.30 -21.03
N THR A 244 -4.53 13.00 -21.12
CA THR A 244 -5.71 12.29 -20.62
C THR A 244 -5.21 11.08 -19.86
N ASP A 245 -5.61 10.94 -18.59
CA ASP A 245 -5.26 9.77 -17.78
C ASP A 245 -6.06 8.54 -18.25
N ILE A 246 -5.38 7.39 -18.30
CA ILE A 246 -5.96 6.07 -18.56
C ILE A 246 -5.63 5.15 -17.39
N PHE A 247 -6.32 4.01 -17.27
CA PHE A 247 -6.27 3.14 -16.08
C PHE A 247 -6.69 3.90 -14.82
N THR A 248 -7.91 4.45 -14.82
CA THR A 248 -8.47 5.28 -13.75
C THR A 248 -9.63 4.56 -13.04
N GLY A 249 -10.05 5.09 -11.88
CA GLY A 249 -11.13 4.51 -11.08
C GLY A 249 -10.87 3.04 -10.73
N LYS A 250 -11.77 2.14 -11.14
CA LYS A 250 -11.65 0.70 -10.90
C LYS A 250 -10.48 0.04 -11.65
N ASP A 251 -9.95 0.69 -12.68
CA ASP A 251 -8.89 0.19 -13.53
C ASP A 251 -7.51 0.74 -13.13
N VAL A 252 -7.42 1.46 -11.99
CA VAL A 252 -6.13 1.87 -11.41
C VAL A 252 -5.24 0.66 -11.20
N ILE A 253 -3.99 0.79 -11.63
CA ILE A 253 -3.00 -0.28 -11.50
C ILE A 253 -2.32 -0.15 -10.15
N MET A 254 -2.50 -1.16 -9.32
CA MET A 254 -1.57 -1.47 -8.23
C MET A 254 -0.58 -2.51 -8.74
N ALA A 255 0.70 -2.34 -8.45
CA ALA A 255 1.74 -3.26 -8.87
C ALA A 255 2.71 -3.59 -7.73
N ILE A 256 3.34 -4.76 -7.86
CA ILE A 256 4.44 -5.17 -7.00
C ILE A 256 5.62 -4.23 -7.29
N PRO A 257 6.24 -3.62 -6.26
CA PRO A 257 7.49 -2.89 -6.41
C PRO A 257 8.55 -3.76 -7.07
N GLN A 258 9.13 -3.28 -8.17
CA GLN A 258 10.00 -4.06 -9.03
C GLN A 258 10.93 -3.16 -9.84
N VAL A 259 12.11 -3.67 -10.17
CA VAL A 259 12.83 -3.16 -11.33
C VAL A 259 12.04 -3.59 -12.56
N VAL A 260 11.50 -2.62 -13.30
CA VAL A 260 10.67 -2.87 -14.46
C VAL A 260 11.46 -3.70 -15.48
N PRO A 261 10.93 -4.88 -15.86
CA PRO A 261 11.61 -5.77 -16.80
C PRO A 261 11.79 -5.15 -18.19
N SER A 262 12.76 -5.63 -18.96
CA SER A 262 13.06 -5.08 -20.29
C SER A 262 11.97 -5.41 -21.32
N GLU A 263 11.22 -6.49 -21.09
CA GLU A 263 10.05 -6.91 -21.85
C GLU A 263 8.77 -6.13 -21.50
N ALA A 264 8.81 -5.29 -20.46
CA ALA A 264 7.67 -4.51 -20.01
C ALA A 264 7.29 -3.45 -21.04
N ARG A 265 6.02 -3.47 -21.45
CA ARG A 265 5.54 -2.63 -22.55
C ARG A 265 4.06 -2.33 -22.46
N ILE A 266 3.67 -1.23 -23.09
CA ILE A 266 2.28 -0.92 -23.40
C ILE A 266 2.02 -1.20 -24.88
N VAL A 267 0.86 -1.77 -25.15
CA VAL A 267 0.27 -1.86 -26.49
C VAL A 267 -1.01 -1.04 -26.47
N ILE A 268 -1.13 -0.08 -27.38
CA ILE A 268 -2.34 0.71 -27.55
C ILE A 268 -2.97 0.41 -28.90
N GLU A 269 -4.29 0.30 -28.91
CA GLU A 269 -5.08 0.32 -30.13
C GLU A 269 -5.77 1.68 -30.23
N CYS A 270 -5.63 2.34 -31.37
CA CYS A 270 -6.18 3.68 -31.55
C CYS A 270 -6.57 3.94 -33.00
N ARG A 271 -7.29 5.04 -33.22
CA ARG A 271 -7.52 5.63 -34.54
C ARG A 271 -7.34 7.14 -34.46
N TYR A 272 -7.26 7.80 -35.61
CA TYR A 272 -7.33 9.25 -35.64
C TYR A 272 -8.80 9.71 -35.75
N ASN A 273 -9.09 10.90 -35.22
CA ASN A 273 -10.40 11.55 -35.37
C ASN A 273 -10.74 11.92 -36.82
N VAL A 274 -9.76 11.89 -37.71
CA VAL A 274 -9.88 12.16 -39.15
C VAL A 274 -9.30 11.00 -39.96
N GLY A 275 -9.78 10.81 -41.20
CA GLY A 275 -9.22 9.80 -42.11
C GLY A 275 -9.94 8.43 -42.10
N GLY A 276 -11.12 8.33 -41.49
CA GLY A 276 -11.95 7.12 -41.50
C GLY A 276 -11.75 6.25 -40.25
N ALA A 277 -12.29 5.02 -40.29
CA ALA A 277 -12.28 4.08 -39.16
C ALA A 277 -11.03 3.17 -39.12
N HIS A 278 -9.93 3.58 -39.76
CA HIS A 278 -8.71 2.77 -39.74
C HIS A 278 -8.09 2.77 -38.35
N THR A 279 -7.80 1.57 -37.85
CA THR A 279 -7.18 1.36 -36.55
C THR A 279 -5.69 1.08 -36.70
N PHE A 280 -4.93 1.56 -35.73
CA PHE A 280 -3.51 1.37 -35.59
C PHE A 280 -3.24 0.69 -34.26
N THR A 281 -2.23 -0.18 -34.26
CA THR A 281 -1.70 -0.76 -33.04
C THR A 281 -0.27 -0.27 -32.88
N PHE A 282 0.01 0.39 -31.76
CA PHE A 282 1.35 0.84 -31.41
C PHE A 282 1.82 0.13 -30.15
N GLU A 283 3.13 -0.12 -30.09
CA GLU A 283 3.80 -0.74 -28.95
C GLU A 283 4.95 0.16 -28.51
N ALA A 284 5.12 0.33 -27.20
CA ALA A 284 6.29 0.98 -26.62
C ALA A 284 6.75 0.27 -25.35
N ALA A 285 8.05 0.00 -25.28
CA ALA A 285 8.69 -0.53 -24.09
C ALA A 285 8.87 0.56 -23.04
N PHE A 286 8.68 0.23 -21.76
CA PHE A 286 8.85 1.17 -20.65
C PHE A 286 10.29 1.65 -20.49
N SER A 287 11.26 0.84 -20.92
CA SER A 287 12.69 1.18 -20.96
C SER A 287 13.03 2.37 -21.87
N THR A 288 12.10 2.81 -22.73
CA THR A 288 12.28 4.01 -23.55
C THR A 288 11.97 5.31 -22.81
N ALA A 289 11.41 5.25 -21.60
CA ALA A 289 11.25 6.40 -20.75
C ALA A 289 12.61 6.80 -20.16
N ASP A 290 13.14 7.97 -20.52
CA ASP A 290 14.41 8.47 -19.98
C ASP A 290 14.33 8.60 -18.45
N ALA A 291 15.23 7.89 -17.76
CA ALA A 291 15.42 7.75 -16.31
C ALA A 291 14.62 6.63 -15.59
N GLN A 292 15.37 5.56 -15.26
CA GLN A 292 15.16 4.54 -14.22
C GLN A 292 13.72 4.10 -13.92
N THR A 293 13.37 2.94 -14.47
CA THR A 293 12.08 2.28 -14.29
C THR A 293 12.10 1.35 -13.06
N GLU A 294 12.34 1.88 -11.87
CA GLU A 294 12.09 1.14 -10.62
C GLU A 294 10.76 1.59 -10.04
N TRP A 295 9.87 0.64 -9.81
CA TRP A 295 8.64 0.83 -9.08
C TRP A 295 8.89 0.64 -7.60
N LYS A 296 8.71 1.70 -6.82
CA LYS A 296 8.97 1.71 -5.37
C LYS A 296 7.68 1.55 -4.58
N ALA A 297 7.79 0.86 -3.45
CA ALA A 297 6.72 0.73 -2.47
C ALA A 297 6.31 2.12 -1.97
N GLY A 298 5.01 2.33 -1.75
CA GLY A 298 4.49 3.58 -1.23
C GLY A 298 4.58 4.75 -2.21
N SER A 299 4.81 4.51 -3.49
CA SER A 299 4.86 5.55 -4.51
C SER A 299 3.69 5.45 -5.49
N SER A 300 3.31 6.60 -6.04
CA SER A 300 2.45 6.72 -7.22
C SER A 300 3.30 7.23 -8.39
N LEU A 301 3.42 6.40 -9.44
CA LEU A 301 4.17 6.71 -10.66
C LEU A 301 3.21 6.98 -11.80
N ARG A 302 3.43 8.08 -12.52
CA ARG A 302 2.67 8.43 -13.73
C ARG A 302 3.59 8.42 -14.95
N TYR A 303 3.27 7.62 -15.95
CA TYR A 303 3.95 7.57 -17.23
C TYR A 303 3.29 8.53 -18.23
N PRO A 304 3.88 9.72 -18.48
CA PRO A 304 3.45 10.55 -19.59
C PRO A 304 3.86 9.90 -20.91
N PHE A 305 2.92 9.83 -21.86
CA PHE A 305 3.21 9.39 -23.21
C PHE A 305 2.53 10.25 -24.27
N THR A 306 3.19 10.35 -25.41
CA THR A 306 2.68 11.06 -26.58
C THR A 306 2.40 10.07 -27.69
N VAL A 307 1.23 10.19 -28.33
CA VAL A 307 0.85 9.36 -29.47
C VAL A 307 0.87 10.18 -30.75
N ALA A 308 1.69 9.72 -31.70
CA ALA A 308 1.80 10.25 -33.06
C ALA A 308 1.91 9.08 -34.04
N SER A 309 3.05 8.91 -34.73
CA SER A 309 3.35 7.71 -35.55
C SER A 309 3.71 6.46 -34.72
N GLY A 310 3.67 6.58 -33.41
CA GLY A 310 4.00 5.57 -32.41
C GLY A 310 3.69 6.12 -31.02
N VAL A 311 4.13 5.39 -29.99
CA VAL A 311 4.05 5.83 -28.58
C VAL A 311 5.43 6.24 -28.10
N PHE A 312 5.53 7.42 -27.50
CA PHE A 312 6.77 7.97 -26.99
C PHE A 312 6.59 8.35 -25.53
N PHE A 313 7.33 7.67 -24.64
CA PHE A 313 7.35 8.02 -23.22
C PHE A 313 8.23 9.24 -22.96
N SER A 314 7.88 9.97 -21.91
CA SER A 314 8.81 10.88 -21.23
C SER A 314 9.14 10.32 -19.84
N THR A 315 10.05 10.97 -19.12
CA THR A 315 10.39 10.60 -17.74
C THR A 315 9.13 10.49 -16.88
N PRO A 316 8.93 9.40 -16.12
CA PRO A 316 7.78 9.26 -15.25
C PRO A 316 7.80 10.28 -14.11
N ASP A 317 6.63 10.82 -13.78
CA ASP A 317 6.46 11.60 -12.56
C ASP A 317 6.31 10.65 -11.37
N VAL A 318 6.97 10.95 -10.24
CA VAL A 318 6.90 10.12 -9.02
C VAL A 318 6.45 10.99 -7.85
N ALA A 319 5.44 10.52 -7.13
CA ALA A 319 4.97 11.12 -5.88
C ALA A 319 4.78 10.03 -4.81
N ASP A 320 4.69 10.45 -3.55
CA ASP A 320 4.27 9.56 -2.47
C ASP A 320 2.84 9.06 -2.73
N TRP A 321 2.56 7.83 -2.36
CA TRP A 321 1.22 7.27 -2.38
C TRP A 321 0.40 7.97 -1.30
N VAL A 322 -0.40 8.92 -1.74
CA VAL A 322 -1.49 9.51 -0.96
C VAL A 322 -2.79 8.80 -1.33
N GLU A 323 -3.70 8.67 -0.37
CA GLU A 323 -5.03 8.08 -0.58
C GLU A 323 -5.95 8.92 -1.47
N ILE A 324 -5.43 10.03 -2.00
CA ILE A 324 -6.10 10.84 -3.01
C ILE A 324 -6.10 10.05 -4.34
N PRO A 325 -7.18 10.07 -5.13
CA PRO A 325 -7.22 9.46 -6.45
C PRO A 325 -6.08 9.95 -7.36
N VAL A 326 -5.53 9.06 -8.18
CA VAL A 326 -4.38 9.34 -9.07
C VAL A 326 -4.72 10.39 -10.14
N ASP A 327 -6.01 10.57 -10.44
CA ASP A 327 -6.61 11.58 -11.31
C ASP A 327 -6.91 12.91 -10.60
N SER A 328 -6.54 13.05 -9.32
CA SER A 328 -6.72 14.31 -8.63
C SER A 328 -5.82 15.41 -9.24
N PRO A 329 -6.36 16.62 -9.46
CA PRO A 329 -5.55 17.79 -9.80
C PRO A 329 -4.49 18.12 -8.73
N ASP A 330 -4.56 17.49 -7.55
CA ASP A 330 -3.55 17.56 -6.47
C ASP A 330 -2.33 16.65 -6.67
N PHE A 331 -2.23 15.88 -7.77
CA PHE A 331 -0.93 15.33 -8.20
C PHE A 331 -0.05 16.50 -8.65
N LYS A 332 0.52 17.18 -7.65
CA LYS A 332 1.35 18.36 -7.86
C LYS A 332 2.63 17.91 -8.55
N ILE A 333 2.76 18.35 -9.79
CA ILE A 333 4.05 18.53 -10.44
C ILE A 333 4.77 19.58 -9.60
N GLU A 334 5.80 19.18 -8.85
CA GLU A 334 6.81 20.13 -8.39
C GLU A 334 7.73 20.52 -9.56
#